data_AF-A0A7Z0RGH8-F1
#
_entry.id   AF-A0A7Z0RGH8-F1
#
_cell.length_a   1.000
_cell.length_b   1.000
_cell.length_c   1.000
_cell.angle_alpha   90.00
_cell.angle_beta   90.00
_cell.angle_gamma   90.00
#
_symmetry.space_group_name_H-M   'P 1'
#
loop_
_entity.id
_entity.type
_entity.pdbx_description
1 polymer ?
#
loop_
_entity_poly.entity_id
_entity_poly.type
_entity_poly.pdbx_seq_one_letter_code
_entity_poly.pdbx_strand_id
1 'polypeptide(L)' 'MSHVTPRETEVIRWMAEGKTAAEIGTILGISPITVNTHIANAKMKLGVFKETALVAAALRNGIIR' A
#
# COMPACT_ATOMS: atom_id res chain seq x y z
N MET A 1 -10.57 -10.47 11.76
CA MET A 1 -9.83 -9.19 11.63
C MET A 1 -8.90 -9.35 10.45
N SER A 2 -9.09 -8.58 9.38
CA SER A 2 -8.34 -8.74 8.12
C SER A 2 -6.99 -8.02 8.21
N HIS A 3 -5.93 -8.78 8.46
CA HIS A 3 -4.56 -8.25 8.46
C HIS A 3 -4.13 -7.77 7.06
N VAL A 4 -3.33 -6.72 7.01
CA VAL A 4 -2.62 -6.29 5.80
C VAL A 4 -1.64 -7.39 5.42
N THR A 5 -1.68 -7.82 4.16
CA THR A 5 -0.85 -8.90 3.63
C THR A 5 0.58 -8.43 3.38
N PRO A 6 1.57 -9.35 3.30
CA PRO A 6 2.95 -8.97 2.97
C PRO A 6 3.06 -8.14 1.69
N ARG A 7 2.31 -8.50 0.63
CA ARG A 7 2.35 -7.78 -0.64
C ARG A 7 1.75 -6.37 -0.53
N GLU A 8 0.65 -6.22 0.21
CA GLU A 8 0.08 -4.90 0.50
C GLU A 8 1.05 -4.04 1.32
N THR A 9 1.74 -4.62 2.31
CA THR A 9 2.78 -3.94 3.09
C THR A 9 3.94 -3.46 2.23
N GLU A 10 4.41 -4.26 1.27
CA GLU A 10 5.45 -3.85 0.31
C GLU A 10 4.98 -2.67 -0.56
N VAL A 11 3.75 -2.73 -1.07
CA VAL A 11 3.16 -1.62 -1.83
C VAL A 11 3.10 -0.35 -0.99
N ILE A 12 2.59 -0.43 0.25
CA ILE A 12 2.49 0.72 1.15
C ILE A 12 3.89 1.29 1.49
N ARG A 13 4.91 0.44 1.64
CA ARG A 13 6.29 0.90 1.89
C ARG A 13 6.79 1.76 0.73
N TRP A 14 6.62 1.31 -0.51
CA TRP A 14 7.05 2.11 -1.66
C TRP A 14 6.22 3.39 -1.85
N MET A 15 4.93 3.38 -1.49
CA MET A 15 4.14 4.60 -1.42
C MET A 15 4.70 5.61 -0.40
N ALA A 16 5.19 5.13 0.75
CA ALA A 16 5.83 5.97 1.77
C ALA A 16 7.13 6.61 1.26
N GLU A 17 7.87 5.89 0.40
CA GLU A 17 9.04 6.41 -0.34
C GLU A 17 8.68 7.34 -1.52
N GLY A 18 7.40 7.68 -1.69
CA GLY A 18 6.93 8.60 -2.73
C GLY A 18 6.82 8.01 -4.13
N LYS A 19 6.82 6.68 -4.27
CA LYS A 19 6.68 6.01 -5.57
C LYS A 19 5.23 5.99 -6.05
N THR A 20 5.07 6.21 -7.35
CA THR A 20 3.81 6.06 -8.08
C THR A 20 3.47 4.60 -8.30
N ALA A 21 2.19 4.28 -8.54
CA ALA A 21 1.77 2.91 -8.85
C ALA A 21 2.49 2.30 -10.07
N ALA A 22 2.90 3.14 -11.03
CA ALA A 22 3.70 2.71 -12.18
C ALA A 22 5.11 2.26 -11.77
N GLU A 23 5.82 3.10 -11.01
CA GLU A 23 7.16 2.77 -10.50
C GLU A 23 7.11 1.55 -9.56
N ILE A 24 6.11 1.46 -8.69
CA ILE A 24 5.90 0.30 -7.80
C ILE A 24 5.69 -0.97 -8.62
N GLY A 25 4.90 -0.89 -9.70
CA GLY A 25 4.69 -2.01 -10.61
C GLY A 25 6.00 -2.49 -11.23
N THR A 26 6.84 -1.57 -11.69
CA THR A 26 8.19 -1.87 -12.19
C THR A 26 9.07 -2.52 -11.12
N ILE A 27 9.08 -1.99 -9.90
CA ILE A 27 9.90 -2.50 -8.78
C ILE A 27 9.47 -3.91 -8.36
N LEU A 28 8.16 -4.16 -8.30
CA LEU A 28 7.59 -5.42 -7.82
C LEU A 28 7.32 -6.46 -8.94
N GLY A 29 7.58 -6.11 -10.20
CA GLY A 29 7.36 -7.00 -11.35
C GLY A 29 5.87 -7.29 -11.62
N ILE A 30 4.98 -6.35 -11.34
CA ILE A 30 3.53 -6.48 -11.52
C ILE A 30 2.94 -5.27 -12.26
N SER A 31 1.72 -5.41 -12.79
CA SER A 31 1.08 -4.28 -13.48
C SER A 31 0.70 -3.15 -12.50
N PRO A 32 0.67 -1.88 -12.95
CA PRO A 32 0.18 -0.76 -12.13
C PRO A 32 -1.28 -0.96 -11.67
N ILE A 33 -2.08 -1.67 -12.46
CA ILE A 33 -3.47 -2.05 -12.12
C ILE A 33 -3.47 -2.99 -10.90
N THR A 34 -2.58 -3.99 -10.88
CA THR A 34 -2.41 -4.91 -9.75
C THR A 34 -1.95 -4.16 -8.49
N VAL A 35 -1.05 -3.19 -8.63
CA VAL A 35 -0.65 -2.31 -7.51
C VAL A 35 -1.87 -1.58 -6.95
N ASN A 36 -2.69 -0.96 -7.81
CA ASN A 36 -3.91 -0.27 -7.38
C ASN A 36 -4.90 -1.20 -6.68
N THR A 37 -5.01 -2.47 -7.09
CA THR A 37 -5.80 -3.48 -6.38
C THR A 37 -5.28 -3.72 -4.96
N HIS A 38 -3.97 -3.84 -4.77
CA HIS A 38 -3.38 -3.96 -3.43
C HIS A 38 -3.63 -2.71 -2.58
N ILE A 39 -3.51 -1.50 -3.16
CA ILE A 39 -3.83 -0.24 -2.48
C ILE A 39 -5.29 -0.22 -2.02
N ALA A 40 -6.23 -0.57 -2.90
CA ALA A 40 -7.66 -0.59 -2.58
C ALA A 40 -7.99 -1.59 -1.45
N ASN A 41 -7.41 -2.78 -1.50
CA ASN A 41 -7.60 -3.79 -0.46
C ASN A 41 -7.01 -3.35 0.88
N ALA A 42 -5.82 -2.74 0.87
CA ALA A 42 -5.20 -2.21 2.08
C ALA A 42 -6.00 -1.05 2.70
N LYS A 43 -6.54 -0.16 1.85
CA LYS A 43 -7.43 0.94 2.26
C LYS A 43 -8.69 0.42 2.96
N MET A 44 -9.31 -0.61 2.39
CA MET A 44 -10.47 -1.28 3.01
C MET A 44 -10.12 -1.91 4.36
N LYS A 45 -8.97 -2.60 4.45
CA LYS A 45 -8.51 -3.24 5.70
C LYS A 45 -8.16 -2.25 6.80
N LEU A 46 -7.60 -1.09 6.44
CA LEU A 46 -7.21 -0.04 7.39
C LEU A 46 -8.30 1.02 7.60
N GLY A 47 -9.45 0.90 6.94
CA GLY A 47 -10.59 1.81 7.11
C GLY A 47 -10.32 3.25 6.65
N VAL A 48 -9.53 3.42 5.58
CA VAL A 48 -9.12 4.74 5.07
C VAL A 48 -9.49 4.94 3.61
N PHE A 49 -9.80 6.17 3.23
CA PHE A 49 -10.26 6.50 1.86
C PHE A 49 -9.23 7.20 1.00
N LYS A 50 -8.14 7.74 1.58
CA LYS A 50 -7.07 8.44 0.86
C LYS A 50 -5.76 7.64 0.92
N GLU A 51 -4.95 7.74 -0.11
CA GLU A 51 -3.63 7.07 -0.18
C GLU A 51 -2.64 7.64 0.84
N THR A 52 -2.64 8.96 1.02
CA THR A 52 -1.86 9.60 2.09
C THR A 52 -2.30 9.13 3.48
N ALA A 53 -3.60 8.94 3.68
CA ALA A 53 -4.14 8.38 4.92
C ALA A 53 -3.76 6.90 5.11
N LEU A 54 -3.60 6.13 4.02
CA LEU A 54 -3.11 4.76 4.06
C LEU A 54 -1.67 4.68 4.57
N VAL A 55 -0.77 5.49 4.02
CA VAL A 55 0.62 5.56 4.48
C VAL A 55 0.68 5.97 5.95
N ALA A 56 -0.05 7.03 6.33
CA ALA A 56 -0.08 7.51 7.70
C ALA A 56 -0.67 6.48 8.68
N ALA A 57 -1.71 5.74 8.27
CA ALA A 57 -2.28 4.66 9.08
C ALA A 57 -1.29 3.49 9.23
N ALA A 58 -0.61 3.11 8.16
CA ALA A 58 0.36 2.02 8.21
C ALA A 58 1.57 2.34 9.12
N LEU A 59 2.04 3.58 9.13
CA LEU A 59 3.06 4.06 10.08
C LEU A 59 2.56 4.03 11.53
N ARG A 60 1.36 4.60 11.80
CA ARG A 60 0.79 4.63 13.16
C ARG A 60 0.54 3.23 13.74
N ASN A 61 0.18 2.26 12.90
CA ASN A 61 -0.06 0.89 13.30
C ASN A 61 1.22 0.00 13.28
N GLY A 62 2.38 0.57 12.94
CA GLY A 62 3.66 -0.17 12.90
C GLY A 62 3.74 -1.23 11.80
N ILE A 63 2.91 -1.12 10.75
CA ILE A 63 2.90 -2.03 9.59
C ILE A 63 4.12 -1.78 8.70
N ILE A 64 4.50 -0.51 8.57
CA ILE A 64 5.75 -0.05 7.95
C ILE A 64 6.51 0.82 8.96
N ARG A 65 7.81 0.99 8.75
CA ARG A 65 8.73 1.77 9.59
C ARG A 65 9.55 2.69 8.71
#